data_AF-A0A843TAB1-F1
#
_entry.id   AF-A0A843TAB1-F1
#
_cell.length_a   1.000
_cell.length_b   1.000
_cell.length_c   1.000
_cell.angle_alpha   90.00
_cell.angle_beta   90.00
_cell.angle_gamma   90.00
#
_symmetry.space_group_name_H-M   'P 1'
#
loop_
_entity.id
_entity.type
_entity.pdbx_description
1 polymer ?
#
loop_
_entity_poly.entity_id
_entity_poly.type
_entity_poly.pdbx_seq_one_letter_code
_entity_poly.pdbx_strand_id
1 'polypeptide(L)'
;FQRDILEEMGFGEVLRMERMRTDPALTQALRSRWDTEAMAFILTWGHMIPSLENVSRITGLQVYGRPYLEQLVQGSRRELAREPEAQSDLDLRRFLILFLGRLLFATRGHAVHCHFLPLLDDLSAVVGFAWGAAFLAHQFDSLGASDRQTSTSGFYPFLQVWAYLHLPGLGRGVLERPGLVPIARRWDSPQDSRSLEDQLTRLQELIDGYSYLDVVWQPYLEEGDGGQP
;
A
#
# COMPACT_ATOMS: atom_id res chain seq x y z
N PHE A 1 -0.45 19.66 14.86
CA PHE A 1 0.66 20.27 14.09
C PHE A 1 1.09 19.38 12.93
N GLN A 2 1.84 18.28 13.13
CA GLN A 2 2.24 17.44 11.98
C GLN A 2 1.08 16.70 11.31
N ARG A 3 0.05 16.28 12.06
CA ARG A 3 -1.10 15.55 11.50
C ARG A 3 -1.93 16.40 10.54
N ASP A 4 -2.27 17.63 10.93
CA ASP A 4 -3.13 18.52 10.15
C ASP A 4 -2.51 18.87 8.79
N ILE A 5 -1.19 19.14 8.80
CA ILE A 5 -0.42 19.39 7.56
C ILE A 5 -0.41 18.16 6.65
N LEU A 6 -0.31 16.95 7.20
CA LEU A 6 -0.32 15.73 6.41
C LEU A 6 -1.71 15.39 5.87
N GLU A 7 -2.77 15.77 6.59
CA GLU A 7 -4.14 15.71 6.08
C GLU A 7 -4.29 16.64 4.87
N GLU A 8 -3.81 17.89 4.96
CA GLU A 8 -3.78 18.84 3.83
C GLU A 8 -2.93 18.35 2.65
N MET A 9 -1.90 17.52 2.90
CA MET A 9 -1.05 16.93 1.87
C MET A 9 -1.63 15.65 1.24
N GLY A 10 -2.84 15.23 1.60
CA GLY A 10 -3.48 14.05 1.02
C GLY A 10 -3.06 12.71 1.65
N PHE A 11 -2.40 12.74 2.81
CA PHE A 11 -2.00 11.53 3.56
C PHE A 11 -2.88 11.24 4.78
N GLY A 12 -3.95 12.02 4.98
CA GLY A 12 -4.82 11.92 6.15
C GLY A 12 -5.40 10.54 6.39
N GLU A 13 -5.93 9.92 5.33
CA GLU A 13 -6.51 8.58 5.42
C GLU A 13 -5.45 7.51 5.73
N VAL A 14 -4.29 7.56 5.09
CA VAL A 14 -3.17 6.64 5.38
C VAL A 14 -2.78 6.71 6.86
N LEU A 15 -2.75 7.91 7.45
CA LEU A 15 -2.43 8.09 8.87
C LEU A 15 -3.53 7.61 9.82
N ARG A 16 -4.75 7.38 9.31
CA ARG A 16 -5.87 6.80 10.06
C ARG A 16 -5.87 5.28 9.99
N MET A 17 -5.03 4.66 9.15
CA MET A 17 -4.74 3.24 9.23
C MET A 17 -4.03 2.97 10.57
N GLU A 18 -4.80 2.60 11.59
CA GLU A 18 -4.26 2.06 12.84
C GLU A 18 -3.39 0.83 12.52
N ARG A 19 -2.48 0.43 13.43
CA ARG A 19 -1.52 -0.67 13.18
C ARG A 19 -2.25 -2.00 12.89
N MET A 20 -2.60 -2.21 11.63
CA MET A 20 -3.05 -3.49 11.12
C MET A 20 -1.88 -4.46 11.20
N ARG A 21 -2.08 -5.57 11.91
CA ARG A 21 -1.07 -6.60 12.02
C ARG A 21 -0.99 -7.36 10.69
N THR A 22 0.19 -7.36 10.09
CA THR A 22 0.49 -8.19 8.94
C THR A 22 0.54 -9.65 9.35
N ASP A 23 -0.20 -10.50 8.64
CA ASP A 23 -0.13 -11.96 8.74
C ASP A 23 1.03 -12.47 7.84
N PRO A 24 2.13 -12.98 8.42
CA PRO A 24 3.27 -13.44 7.64
C PRO A 24 2.95 -14.67 6.78
N ALA A 25 2.06 -15.55 7.25
CA ALA A 25 1.68 -16.76 6.53
C ALA A 25 0.85 -16.40 5.29
N LEU A 26 -0.12 -15.48 5.44
CA LEU A 26 -0.89 -14.99 4.30
C LEU A 26 -0.01 -14.23 3.31
N THR A 27 0.90 -13.40 3.81
CA THR A 27 1.89 -12.73 2.99
C THR A 27 2.67 -13.72 2.14
N GLN A 28 3.19 -14.80 2.74
CA GLN A 28 3.94 -15.82 2.03
C GLN A 28 3.05 -16.59 1.04
N ALA A 29 1.81 -16.91 1.39
CA ALA A 29 0.85 -17.59 0.52
C ALA A 29 0.48 -16.76 -0.73
N LEU A 30 0.30 -15.45 -0.60
CA LEU A 30 0.04 -14.57 -1.75
C LEU A 30 1.29 -14.44 -2.61
N ARG A 31 2.45 -14.22 -1.99
CA ARG A 31 3.72 -14.08 -2.71
C ARG A 31 4.09 -15.31 -3.53
N SER A 32 3.81 -16.51 -3.04
CA SER A 32 4.09 -17.73 -3.79
C SER A 32 3.29 -17.85 -5.08
N ARG A 33 2.25 -17.03 -5.24
CA ARG A 33 1.34 -16.97 -6.40
C ARG A 33 1.56 -15.72 -7.27
N TRP A 34 2.45 -14.81 -6.90
CA TRP A 34 2.77 -13.65 -7.74
C TRP A 34 3.61 -14.08 -8.95
N ASP A 35 3.18 -13.67 -10.13
CA ASP A 35 3.95 -13.78 -11.36
C ASP A 35 4.42 -12.40 -11.82
N THR A 36 5.74 -12.25 -11.94
CA THR A 36 6.37 -10.97 -12.28
C THR A 36 6.16 -10.57 -13.74
N GLU A 37 6.03 -11.55 -14.65
CA GLU A 37 5.85 -11.28 -16.08
C GLU A 37 4.43 -10.81 -16.37
N ALA A 38 3.43 -11.48 -15.80
CA ALA A 38 2.02 -11.12 -15.91
C ALA A 38 1.62 -9.95 -14.99
N MET A 39 2.48 -9.57 -14.03
CA MET A 39 2.17 -8.61 -12.96
C MET A 39 0.86 -8.94 -12.24
N ALA A 40 0.63 -10.22 -11.97
CA ALA A 40 -0.62 -10.75 -11.47
C ALA A 40 -0.42 -11.88 -10.46
N PHE A 41 -1.41 -12.06 -9.59
CA PHE A 41 -1.54 -13.27 -8.80
C PHE A 41 -2.17 -14.37 -9.63
N ILE A 42 -1.49 -15.51 -9.72
CA ILE A 42 -1.94 -16.72 -10.40
C ILE A 42 -2.67 -17.60 -9.39
N LEU A 43 -4.00 -17.65 -9.51
CA LEU A 43 -4.90 -18.36 -8.61
C LEU A 43 -5.60 -19.49 -9.38
N THR A 44 -6.23 -20.43 -8.66
CA THR A 44 -6.85 -21.61 -9.28
C THR A 44 -7.97 -21.26 -10.27
N TRP A 45 -8.60 -20.10 -10.12
CA TRP A 45 -9.64 -19.58 -11.02
C TRP A 45 -9.14 -18.58 -12.07
N GLY A 46 -7.85 -18.21 -12.06
CA GLY A 46 -7.25 -17.31 -13.04
C GLY A 46 -6.35 -16.22 -12.46
N HIS A 47 -6.10 -15.18 -13.27
CA HIS A 47 -5.23 -14.07 -12.91
C HIS A 47 -6.01 -12.98 -12.16
N MET A 48 -5.45 -12.47 -11.08
CA MET A 48 -5.99 -11.32 -10.35
C MET A 48 -4.92 -10.26 -10.10
N ILE A 49 -5.29 -9.00 -10.31
CA ILE A 49 -4.37 -7.86 -10.23
C ILE A 49 -4.99 -6.80 -9.31
N PRO A 50 -4.28 -6.35 -8.26
CA PRO A 50 -4.71 -5.19 -7.49
C PRO A 50 -4.78 -3.95 -8.38
N SER A 51 -5.89 -3.22 -8.31
CA SER A 51 -6.15 -2.03 -9.12
C SER A 51 -5.86 -0.71 -8.39
N LEU A 52 -5.86 0.41 -9.12
CA LEU A 52 -5.81 1.75 -8.51
C LEU A 52 -7.03 2.04 -7.63
N GLU A 53 -8.21 1.51 -7.97
CA GLU A 53 -9.38 1.61 -7.10
C GLU A 53 -9.12 0.91 -5.76
N ASN A 54 -8.49 -0.28 -5.78
CA ASN A 54 -8.09 -0.94 -4.54
C ASN A 54 -7.15 -0.06 -3.72
N VAL A 55 -6.15 0.57 -4.34
CA VAL A 55 -5.24 1.47 -3.61
C VAL A 55 -6.01 2.61 -2.96
N SER A 56 -6.84 3.31 -3.73
CA SER A 56 -7.60 4.46 -3.23
C SER A 56 -8.56 4.06 -2.11
N ARG A 57 -9.33 2.98 -2.27
CA ARG A 57 -10.31 2.53 -1.26
C ARG A 57 -9.67 1.94 -0.01
N ILE A 58 -8.62 1.13 -0.17
CA ILE A 58 -7.96 0.42 0.94
C ILE A 58 -7.09 1.36 1.76
N THR A 59 -6.35 2.27 1.12
CA THR A 59 -5.35 3.12 1.79
C THR A 59 -5.77 4.58 1.92
N GLY A 60 -6.71 5.03 1.08
CA GLY A 60 -7.06 6.45 0.96
C GLY A 60 -6.04 7.29 0.17
N LEU A 61 -5.03 6.66 -0.45
CA LEU A 61 -4.07 7.37 -1.29
C LEU A 61 -4.73 7.91 -2.57
N GLN A 62 -4.33 9.12 -2.95
CA GLN A 62 -4.72 9.73 -4.21
C GLN A 62 -4.05 9.00 -5.39
N VAL A 63 -4.85 8.52 -6.34
CA VAL A 63 -4.35 7.78 -7.52
C VAL A 63 -4.30 8.61 -8.80
N TYR A 64 -4.95 9.77 -8.82
CA TYR A 64 -4.82 10.75 -9.90
C TYR A 64 -3.96 11.92 -9.45
N GLY A 65 -3.27 12.53 -10.40
CA GLY A 65 -2.35 13.62 -10.11
C GLY A 65 -1.16 13.58 -11.07
N ARG A 66 -0.16 14.39 -10.76
CA ARG A 66 1.09 14.45 -11.54
C ARG A 66 1.87 13.15 -11.35
N PRO A 67 2.41 12.55 -12.43
CA PRO A 67 3.28 11.39 -12.32
C PRO A 67 4.59 11.79 -11.64
N TYR A 68 4.95 11.12 -10.55
CA TYR A 68 6.17 11.44 -9.81
C TYR A 68 7.45 11.13 -10.61
N LEU A 69 7.41 10.16 -11.54
CA LEU A 69 8.57 9.78 -12.37
C LEU A 69 9.04 10.91 -13.29
N GLU A 70 8.13 11.77 -13.76
CA GLU A 70 8.46 12.88 -14.66
C GLU A 70 9.30 13.95 -13.95
N GLN A 71 9.04 14.19 -12.66
CA GLN A 71 9.80 15.13 -11.85
C GLN A 71 11.17 14.63 -11.42
N LEU A 72 11.40 13.31 -11.33
CA LEU A 72 12.74 12.76 -11.06
C LEU A 72 13.73 13.12 -12.17
N VAL A 73 13.26 13.15 -13.42
CA VAL A 73 14.07 13.53 -14.59
C VAL A 73 14.34 15.05 -14.60
N GLN A 74 13.38 15.86 -14.15
CA GLN A 74 13.48 17.32 -14.13
C GLN A 74 14.24 17.85 -12.89
N GLY A 75 14.17 17.15 -11.76
CA GLY A 75 14.72 17.53 -10.47
C GLY A 75 16.25 17.50 -10.40
N SER A 76 16.91 16.69 -11.23
CA SER A 76 18.38 16.66 -11.35
C SER A 76 18.98 17.92 -12.01
N ARG A 77 18.16 18.93 -12.37
CA ARG A 77 18.61 20.10 -13.15
C ARG A 77 18.49 21.45 -12.44
N ARG A 78 18.11 21.50 -11.17
CA ARG A 78 17.96 22.76 -10.42
C ARG A 78 19.03 22.88 -9.34
N GLU A 79 20.19 23.41 -9.72
CA GLU A 79 21.01 24.17 -8.77
C GLU A 79 20.37 25.55 -8.64
N LEU A 80 19.71 25.81 -7.52
CA LEU A 80 19.16 27.13 -7.19
C LEU A 80 19.74 27.56 -5.85
N ALA A 81 20.35 28.75 -5.85
CA ALA A 81 20.73 29.47 -4.64
C ALA A 81 19.53 29.50 -3.69
N ARG A 82 19.61 28.77 -2.57
CA ARG A 82 18.51 28.64 -1.62
C ARG A 82 18.54 29.81 -0.65
N GLU A 83 17.44 30.55 -0.59
CA GLU A 83 17.10 31.37 0.58
C GLU A 83 17.10 30.50 1.85
N PRO A 84 17.38 31.05 3.04
CA PRO A 84 17.35 30.29 4.28
C PRO A 84 15.95 29.73 4.50
N GLU A 85 15.85 28.41 4.37
CA GLU A 85 14.62 27.67 4.53
C GLU A 85 14.13 27.70 5.98
N ALA A 86 12.81 27.83 6.18
CA ALA A 86 12.24 27.76 7.51
C ALA A 86 12.54 26.38 8.13
N GLN A 87 12.94 26.36 9.40
CA GLN A 87 13.25 25.12 10.12
C GLN A 87 12.06 24.14 10.12
N SER A 88 10.83 24.66 10.10
CA SER A 88 9.58 23.88 9.96
C SER A 88 9.55 23.03 8.69
N ASP A 89 10.00 23.59 7.57
CA ASP A 89 9.89 23.00 6.25
C ASP A 89 10.95 21.92 6.05
N LEU A 90 12.14 22.14 6.64
CA LEU A 90 13.19 21.13 6.74
C LEU A 90 12.72 19.93 7.57
N ASP A 91 12.08 20.18 8.72
CA ASP A 91 11.60 19.11 9.59
C ASP A 91 10.43 18.35 8.97
N LEU A 92 9.55 19.04 8.25
CA LEU A 92 8.47 18.41 7.48
C LEU A 92 9.00 17.55 6.34
N ARG A 93 9.98 18.01 5.56
CA ARG A 93 10.61 17.19 4.51
C ARG A 93 11.26 15.95 5.08
N ARG A 94 12.01 16.08 6.17
CA ARG A 94 12.64 14.92 6.86
C ARG A 94 11.58 13.92 7.29
N PHE A 95 10.49 14.40 7.85
CA PHE A 95 9.36 13.55 8.22
C PHE A 95 8.76 12.85 6.99
N LEU A 96 8.47 13.57 5.91
CA LEU A 96 7.89 13.02 4.69
C LEU A 96 8.80 11.97 4.05
N ILE A 97 10.11 12.18 4.01
CA ILE A 97 11.07 11.18 3.52
C ILE A 97 10.96 9.90 4.36
N LEU A 98 10.95 10.02 5.69
CA LEU A 98 10.82 8.86 6.57
C LEU A 98 9.45 8.19 6.43
N PHE A 99 8.37 8.96 6.31
CA PHE A 99 7.02 8.46 6.13
C PHE A 99 6.87 7.70 4.82
N LEU A 100 7.22 8.33 3.69
CA LEU A 100 7.18 7.71 2.36
C LEU A 100 8.09 6.49 2.32
N GLY A 101 9.34 6.63 2.74
CA GLY A 101 10.33 5.56 2.66
C GLY A 101 10.12 4.37 3.59
N ARG A 102 9.45 4.56 4.74
CA ARG A 102 9.23 3.47 5.71
C ARG A 102 7.82 2.91 5.72
N LEU A 103 6.81 3.70 5.36
CA LEU A 103 5.43 3.24 5.37
C LEU A 103 4.98 2.80 3.98
N LEU A 104 5.08 3.68 2.97
CA LEU A 104 4.50 3.43 1.64
C LEU A 104 5.46 2.69 0.71
N PHE A 105 6.73 3.06 0.74
CA PHE A 105 7.78 2.59 -0.18
C PHE A 105 8.87 1.81 0.56
N ALA A 106 8.48 1.08 1.60
CA ALA A 106 9.40 0.30 2.41
C ALA A 106 10.26 -0.63 1.53
N THR A 107 11.56 -0.44 1.58
CA THR A 107 12.56 -1.24 0.86
C THR A 107 13.23 -2.25 1.79
N ARG A 108 14.11 -3.10 1.26
CA ARG A 108 14.88 -4.03 2.09
C ARG A 108 15.84 -3.26 2.99
N GLY A 109 15.67 -3.38 4.31
CA GLY A 109 16.54 -2.77 5.31
C GLY A 109 16.04 -1.42 5.82
N HIS A 110 16.95 -0.56 6.25
CA HIS A 110 16.62 0.74 6.87
C HIS A 110 16.81 1.95 5.95
N ALA A 111 17.17 1.71 4.68
CA ALA A 111 17.50 2.76 3.73
C ALA A 111 16.24 3.38 3.12
N VAL A 112 16.16 4.71 3.14
CA VAL A 112 15.16 5.46 2.37
C VAL A 112 15.84 5.94 1.09
N HIS A 113 15.27 5.62 -0.07
CA HIS A 113 15.82 6.09 -1.33
C HIS A 113 15.76 7.62 -1.41
N CYS A 114 16.86 8.24 -1.86
CA CYS A 114 16.96 9.69 -2.02
C CYS A 114 16.10 10.24 -3.16
N HIS A 115 15.42 9.40 -3.95
CA HIS A 115 14.57 9.83 -5.05
C HIS A 115 13.36 10.67 -4.58
N PHE A 116 13.00 10.65 -3.29
CA PHE A 116 11.96 11.54 -2.77
C PHE A 116 12.43 12.99 -2.64
N LEU A 117 13.75 13.25 -2.57
CA LEU A 117 14.29 14.60 -2.34
C LEU A 117 13.82 15.62 -3.38
N PRO A 118 13.86 15.35 -4.70
CA PRO A 118 13.39 16.31 -5.69
C PRO A 118 11.86 16.50 -5.68
N LEU A 119 11.12 15.46 -5.30
CA LEU A 119 9.65 15.51 -5.21
C LEU A 119 9.17 16.38 -4.05
N LEU A 120 9.97 16.43 -2.99
CA LEU A 120 9.69 17.18 -1.78
C LEU A 120 10.33 18.57 -1.79
N ASP A 121 11.00 18.98 -2.87
CA ASP A 121 11.61 20.31 -2.98
C ASP A 121 10.54 21.42 -2.87
N ASP A 122 9.41 21.24 -3.56
CA ASP A 122 8.20 22.06 -3.42
C ASP A 122 7.14 21.32 -2.60
N LEU A 123 7.05 21.66 -1.31
CA LEU A 123 6.08 21.07 -0.39
C LEU A 123 4.62 21.35 -0.81
N SER A 124 4.35 22.44 -1.55
CA SER A 124 3.00 22.76 -2.02
C SER A 124 2.55 21.85 -3.17
N ALA A 125 3.49 21.25 -3.90
CA ALA A 125 3.20 20.31 -4.98
C ALA A 125 2.88 18.89 -4.47
N VAL A 126 3.19 18.57 -3.21
CA VAL A 126 3.10 17.22 -2.64
C VAL A 126 1.69 16.63 -2.73
N VAL A 127 0.66 17.45 -2.47
CA VAL A 127 -0.75 17.05 -2.54
C VAL A 127 -1.21 16.75 -3.98
N GLY A 128 -0.45 17.18 -4.99
CA GLY A 128 -0.83 17.02 -6.40
C GLY A 128 -0.27 15.76 -7.06
N PHE A 129 0.48 14.93 -6.35
CA PHE A 129 1.08 13.72 -6.92
C PHE A 129 0.17 12.51 -6.82
N ALA A 130 0.22 11.66 -7.85
CA ALA A 130 -0.45 10.37 -7.87
C ALA A 130 0.26 9.33 -6.98
N TRP A 131 0.34 9.59 -5.67
CA TRP A 131 1.03 8.74 -4.69
C TRP A 131 0.54 7.29 -4.68
N GLY A 132 -0.75 7.07 -4.90
CA GLY A 132 -1.33 5.74 -4.98
C GLY A 132 -0.89 4.95 -6.22
N ALA A 133 -0.71 5.61 -7.36
CA ALA A 133 -0.17 4.95 -8.56
C ALA A 133 1.31 4.59 -8.37
N ALA A 134 2.08 5.51 -7.77
CA ALA A 134 3.47 5.27 -7.39
C ALA A 134 3.59 4.08 -6.43
N PHE A 135 2.74 4.08 -5.40
CA PHE A 135 2.66 3.02 -4.41
C PHE A 135 2.39 1.66 -5.06
N LEU A 136 1.43 1.57 -5.99
CA LEU A 136 1.10 0.32 -6.67
C LEU A 136 2.27 -0.20 -7.51
N ALA A 137 2.93 0.68 -8.26
CA ALA A 137 4.10 0.31 -9.05
C ALA A 137 5.24 -0.22 -8.17
N HIS A 138 5.53 0.45 -7.05
CA HIS A 138 6.51 -0.02 -6.06
C HIS A 138 6.12 -1.35 -5.42
N GLN A 139 4.82 -1.55 -5.17
CA GLN A 139 4.31 -2.79 -4.61
C GLN A 139 4.50 -3.97 -5.57
N PHE A 140 4.31 -3.77 -6.87
CA PHE A 140 4.55 -4.79 -7.90
C PHE A 140 6.04 -5.09 -8.08
N ASP A 141 6.90 -4.07 -8.09
CA ASP A 141 8.36 -4.25 -8.13
C ASP A 141 8.86 -5.03 -6.89
N SER A 142 8.35 -4.68 -5.71
CA SER A 142 8.69 -5.35 -4.44
C SER A 142 8.30 -6.83 -4.43
N LEU A 143 7.18 -7.19 -5.07
CA LEU A 143 6.74 -8.58 -5.21
C LEU A 143 7.65 -9.36 -6.17
N GLY A 144 8.11 -8.75 -7.26
CA GLY A 144 8.96 -9.40 -8.26
C GLY A 144 10.44 -9.49 -7.88
N ALA A 145 10.97 -8.57 -7.09
CA ALA A 145 12.40 -8.49 -6.80
C ALA A 145 12.93 -9.55 -5.81
N SER A 146 12.05 -10.28 -5.13
CA SER A 146 12.43 -11.04 -3.94
C SER A 146 12.68 -12.52 -4.21
N ASP A 147 13.90 -12.95 -3.93
CA ASP A 147 14.23 -14.35 -3.72
C ASP A 147 13.42 -14.90 -2.53
N ARG A 148 12.95 -16.14 -2.63
CA ARG A 148 11.73 -16.65 -1.98
C ARG A 148 11.76 -16.76 -0.44
N GLN A 149 12.76 -16.23 0.28
CA GLN A 149 12.97 -16.65 1.68
C GLN A 149 13.27 -15.64 2.81
N THR A 150 13.73 -14.39 2.64
CA THR A 150 14.23 -13.68 3.88
C THR A 150 14.02 -12.17 4.03
N SER A 151 13.35 -11.46 3.11
CA SER A 151 13.05 -10.03 3.35
C SER A 151 11.75 -9.58 2.71
N THR A 152 10.86 -8.99 3.51
CA THR A 152 9.56 -8.46 3.09
C THR A 152 9.71 -6.96 2.80
N SER A 153 9.98 -6.59 1.54
CA SER A 153 9.77 -5.21 1.05
C SER A 153 8.34 -5.04 0.56
N GLY A 154 7.77 -3.83 0.68
CA GLY A 154 6.38 -3.52 0.34
C GLY A 154 5.45 -3.35 1.55
N PHE A 155 4.25 -2.84 1.30
CA PHE A 155 3.24 -2.52 2.31
C PHE A 155 2.18 -3.63 2.37
N TYR A 156 2.53 -4.73 3.02
CA TYR A 156 1.69 -5.93 3.09
C TYR A 156 0.29 -5.77 3.71
N PRO A 157 0.00 -4.80 4.60
CA PRO A 157 -1.37 -4.53 5.00
C PRO A 157 -2.31 -4.28 3.81
N PHE A 158 -1.83 -3.64 2.74
CA PHE A 158 -2.62 -3.43 1.52
C PHE A 158 -3.00 -4.77 0.85
N LEU A 159 -2.04 -5.65 0.60
CA LEU A 159 -2.29 -6.95 -0.05
C LEU A 159 -3.17 -7.86 0.81
N GLN A 160 -3.01 -7.80 2.13
CA GLN A 160 -3.82 -8.55 3.07
C GLN A 160 -5.29 -8.11 3.03
N VAL A 161 -5.57 -6.81 3.10
CA VAL A 161 -6.94 -6.28 2.97
C VAL A 161 -7.51 -6.55 1.59
N TRP A 162 -6.70 -6.40 0.54
CA TRP A 162 -7.10 -6.74 -0.82
C TRP A 162 -7.57 -8.19 -0.91
N ALA A 163 -6.81 -9.13 -0.36
CA ALA A 163 -7.22 -10.53 -0.33
C ALA A 163 -8.50 -10.74 0.49
N TYR A 164 -8.68 -10.05 1.63
CA TYR A 164 -9.90 -10.15 2.44
C TYR A 164 -11.15 -9.65 1.72
N LEU A 165 -11.02 -8.63 0.87
CA LEU A 165 -12.12 -8.07 0.09
C LEU A 165 -12.58 -9.01 -1.02
N HIS A 166 -11.62 -9.69 -1.66
CA HIS A 166 -11.90 -10.54 -2.82
C HIS A 166 -12.16 -12.01 -2.46
N LEU A 167 -11.68 -12.49 -1.30
CA LEU A 167 -11.74 -13.88 -0.85
C LEU A 167 -12.50 -13.98 0.50
N PRO A 168 -13.83 -14.15 0.47
CA PRO A 168 -14.66 -14.22 1.66
C PRO A 168 -14.26 -15.35 2.62
N GLY A 169 -14.04 -15.01 3.89
CA GLY A 169 -13.64 -15.98 4.93
C GLY A 169 -12.13 -16.05 5.17
N LEU A 170 -11.32 -15.37 4.35
CA LEU A 170 -9.88 -15.21 4.60
C LEU A 170 -9.61 -14.21 5.73
N GLY A 171 -10.40 -13.13 5.78
CA GLY A 171 -10.32 -12.09 6.81
C GLY A 171 -10.79 -12.60 8.16
N ARG A 172 -9.92 -12.54 9.17
CA ARG A 172 -10.29 -12.80 10.56
C ARG A 172 -10.60 -11.46 11.24
N GLY A 173 -11.54 -11.43 12.17
CA GLY A 173 -11.78 -10.25 13.01
C GLY A 173 -12.33 -9.02 12.28
N VAL A 174 -13.43 -9.17 11.55
CA VAL A 174 -14.16 -8.03 10.96
C VAL A 174 -14.63 -7.10 12.09
N LEU A 175 -14.09 -5.89 12.12
CA LEU A 175 -14.63 -4.76 12.88
C LEU A 175 -15.79 -4.21 12.04
N GLU A 176 -17.03 -4.51 12.42
CA GLU A 176 -18.23 -4.02 11.70
C GLU A 176 -18.24 -2.49 11.65
N ARG A 177 -17.73 -1.93 10.55
CA ARG A 177 -17.54 -0.50 10.31
C ARG A 177 -17.79 -0.16 8.84
N PRO A 178 -19.03 -0.32 8.33
CA PRO A 178 -19.37 0.01 6.96
C PRO A 178 -19.17 1.51 6.68
N GLY A 179 -18.73 1.86 5.46
CA GLY A 179 -18.58 3.25 5.01
C GLY A 179 -17.31 3.99 5.47
N LEU A 180 -16.39 3.33 6.19
CA LEU A 180 -15.11 3.93 6.56
C LEU A 180 -14.06 3.78 5.45
N VAL A 181 -13.50 4.91 5.05
CA VAL A 181 -12.20 5.01 4.39
C VAL A 181 -11.16 5.41 5.47
N PRO A 182 -9.93 4.86 5.44
CA PRO A 182 -9.49 3.74 4.60
C PRO A 182 -10.15 2.42 5.01
N ILE A 183 -10.53 1.60 4.03
CA ILE A 183 -11.20 0.30 4.24
C ILE A 183 -10.35 -0.65 5.08
N ALA A 184 -9.02 -0.50 5.06
CA ALA A 184 -8.12 -1.29 5.89
C ALA A 184 -8.46 -1.27 7.39
N ARG A 185 -9.20 -0.26 7.88
CA ARG A 185 -9.64 -0.16 9.27
C ARG A 185 -10.75 -1.13 9.67
N ARG A 186 -11.30 -1.90 8.73
CA ARG A 186 -12.37 -2.87 8.99
C ARG A 186 -11.88 -4.20 9.53
N TRP A 187 -10.59 -4.46 9.53
CA TRP A 187 -10.04 -5.72 10.04
C TRP A 187 -9.07 -5.47 11.17
N ASP A 188 -9.30 -6.19 12.27
CA ASP A 188 -8.24 -6.49 13.22
C ASP A 188 -7.74 -7.90 12.89
N SER A 189 -6.42 -8.11 12.87
CA SER A 189 -5.86 -9.44 12.56
C SER A 189 -5.53 -10.14 13.89
N PRO A 190 -6.45 -10.99 14.43
CA PRO A 190 -6.25 -11.64 15.71
C PRO A 190 -5.02 -12.56 15.67
N GLN A 191 -4.34 -12.70 16.81
CA GLN A 191 -3.21 -13.61 16.93
C GLN A 191 -3.65 -15.05 16.69
N ASP A 192 -2.96 -15.72 15.77
CA ASP A 192 -3.05 -17.15 15.59
C ASP A 192 -1.93 -17.82 16.38
N SER A 193 -2.30 -18.69 17.31
CA SER A 193 -1.34 -19.40 18.18
C SER A 193 -0.64 -20.57 17.49
N ARG A 194 -1.04 -20.93 16.26
CA ARG A 194 -0.42 -22.01 15.49
C ARG A 194 0.97 -21.64 14.98
N SER A 195 1.75 -22.64 14.57
CA SER A 195 3.04 -22.38 13.93
C SER A 195 2.86 -21.66 12.58
N LEU A 196 3.91 -20.95 12.12
CA LEU A 196 3.88 -20.28 10.81
C LEU A 196 3.62 -21.28 9.68
N GLU A 197 4.20 -22.47 9.78
CA GLU A 197 4.05 -23.55 8.79
C GLU A 197 2.60 -24.05 8.72
N ASP A 198 1.96 -24.32 9.86
CA ASP A 198 0.56 -24.76 9.90
C ASP A 198 -0.39 -23.68 9.37
N GLN A 199 -0.09 -22.41 9.66
CA GLN A 199 -0.86 -21.28 9.15
C GLN A 199 -0.70 -21.16 7.64
N LEU A 200 0.52 -21.29 7.12
CA LEU A 200 0.83 -21.21 5.69
C LEU A 200 0.12 -22.33 4.93
N THR A 201 0.27 -23.59 5.36
CA THR A 201 -0.36 -24.75 4.73
C THR A 201 -1.87 -24.58 4.65
N ARG A 202 -2.52 -24.23 5.77
CA ARG A 202 -3.97 -24.00 5.78
C ARG A 202 -4.39 -22.86 4.87
N LEU A 203 -3.65 -21.75 4.85
CA LEU A 203 -3.98 -20.60 4.00
C LEU A 203 -3.79 -20.95 2.51
N GLN A 204 -2.78 -21.75 2.17
CA GLN A 204 -2.61 -22.25 0.82
C GLN A 204 -3.78 -23.14 0.39
N GLU A 205 -4.13 -24.13 1.22
CA GLU A 205 -5.30 -25.01 0.96
C GLU A 205 -6.60 -24.21 0.83
N LEU A 206 -6.81 -23.23 1.71
CA LEU A 206 -8.00 -22.38 1.66
C LEU A 206 -8.04 -21.54 0.38
N ILE A 207 -6.92 -20.88 0.01
CA ILE A 207 -6.83 -20.09 -1.21
C ILE A 207 -7.04 -20.98 -2.44
N ASP A 208 -6.43 -22.16 -2.49
CA ASP A 208 -6.57 -23.07 -3.64
C ASP A 208 -7.98 -23.67 -3.76
N GLY A 209 -8.73 -23.70 -2.65
CA GLY A 209 -10.10 -24.19 -2.60
C GLY A 209 -11.18 -23.25 -3.15
N TYR A 210 -10.89 -21.96 -3.36
CA TYR A 210 -11.86 -21.04 -3.96
C TYR A 210 -12.07 -21.37 -5.45
N SER A 211 -13.31 -21.23 -5.90
CA SER A 211 -13.69 -21.25 -7.31
C SER A 211 -13.94 -19.82 -7.83
N TYR A 212 -14.11 -19.68 -9.15
CA TYR A 212 -14.47 -18.41 -9.77
C TYR A 212 -15.73 -17.75 -9.15
N LEU A 213 -16.69 -18.57 -8.69
CA LEU A 213 -17.96 -18.10 -8.13
C LEU A 213 -17.86 -17.63 -6.68
N ASP A 214 -16.82 -18.06 -5.96
CA ASP A 214 -16.60 -17.66 -4.56
C ASP A 214 -15.91 -16.29 -4.46
N VAL A 215 -15.37 -15.79 -5.57
CA VAL A 215 -14.58 -14.56 -5.64
C VAL A 215 -15.49 -13.34 -5.78
N VAL A 216 -15.27 -12.35 -4.92
CA VAL A 216 -15.94 -11.05 -5.00
C VAL A 216 -15.17 -10.17 -5.99
N TRP A 217 -15.66 -10.02 -7.22
CA TRP A 217 -14.96 -9.25 -8.25
C TRP A 217 -15.05 -7.74 -8.07
N GLN A 218 -16.15 -7.25 -7.50
CA GLN A 218 -16.42 -5.82 -7.36
C GLN A 218 -16.84 -5.50 -5.91
N PRO A 219 -15.88 -5.48 -4.96
CA PRO A 219 -16.16 -5.37 -3.53
C PRO A 219 -16.70 -4.00 -3.09
N TYR A 220 -16.74 -3.01 -3.99
CA TYR A 220 -17.14 -1.63 -3.68
C TYR A 220 -18.48 -1.22 -4.28
N LEU A 221 -19.19 -2.08 -5.02
CA LEU A 221 -20.43 -1.69 -5.72
C LEU A 221 -21.55 -1.18 -4.80
N GLU A 222 -21.66 -1.76 -3.61
CA GLU A 222 -22.70 -1.41 -2.64
C GLU A 222 -22.31 -0.21 -1.76
N GLU A 223 -21.03 0.17 -1.82
CA GLU A 223 -20.49 1.33 -1.13
C GLU A 223 -20.57 2.49 -2.12
N GLY A 224 -21.73 3.16 -2.15
CA GLY A 224 -22.05 4.22 -3.11
C GLY A 224 -20.89 5.20 -3.35
N ASP A 225 -20.88 5.82 -4.52
CA ASP A 225 -19.80 6.62 -5.14
C ASP A 225 -19.32 7.78 -4.24
N GLY A 226 -18.69 7.44 -3.12
CA GLY A 226 -17.81 8.31 -2.38
C GLY A 226 -16.65 8.51 -3.32
N GLY A 227 -16.76 9.54 -4.16
CA GLY A 227 -15.67 10.04 -4.96
C GLY A 227 -14.41 10.14 -4.09
N GLN A 228 -13.26 10.14 -4.76
CA GLN A 228 -12.00 10.30 -4.04
C GLN A 228 -12.10 11.45 -3.03
N PRO A 229 -11.55 11.27 -1.81
CA PRO A 229 -11.36 12.40 -0.91
C PRO A 229 -10.52 13.50 -1.59
#